data_AF-A0A833FXC6-F1
#
_entry.id   AF-A0A833FXC6-F1
#
_cell.length_a   1.000
_cell.length_b   1.000
_cell.length_c   1.000
_cell.angle_alpha   90.00
_cell.angle_beta   90.00
_cell.angle_gamma   90.00
#
_symmetry.space_group_name_H-M   'P 1'
#
loop_
_entity.id
_entity.type
_entity.pdbx_description
1 polymer ?
#
loop_
_entity_poly.entity_id
_entity_poly.type
_entity_poly.pdbx_seq_one_letter_code
_entity_poly.pdbx_strand_id
1 'polypeptide(L)'
;LLSHIRLGRIKVRPDVAAFEGKTVRFVDGSRGEYDLIIYATGFKVSFPFLPTGLVEVKDRIVQVYGHAFPDKVKNLYIVGWSQPRNGFGTILTPAANLYARVIKLQDELEHPIGAILKWMGEDLPTSYLLDPGKSRREIWRSHLLLPYLRWRGNRMAVKEPRERIAPDACFDYDPRSAPFTVF
;
A
#
# COMPACT_ATOMS: atom_id res chain seq x y z
N LEU A 1 18.23 -11.13 -20.52
CA LEU A 1 18.42 -9.70 -20.85
C LEU A 1 19.85 -9.39 -21.30
N LEU A 2 20.87 -9.59 -20.46
CA LEU A 2 22.26 -9.24 -20.76
C LEU A 2 22.79 -9.85 -22.08
N SER A 3 22.42 -11.10 -22.37
CA SER A 3 22.74 -11.78 -23.63
C SER A 3 22.17 -11.07 -24.87
N HIS A 4 20.94 -10.56 -24.80
CA HIS A 4 20.29 -9.86 -25.92
C HIS A 4 20.92 -8.49 -26.20
N ILE A 5 21.40 -7.83 -25.15
CA ILE A 5 22.17 -6.58 -25.30
C ILE A 5 23.50 -6.89 -25.98
N ARG A 6 24.24 -7.91 -25.52
CA ARG A 6 25.52 -8.31 -26.12
C ARG A 6 25.40 -8.73 -27.58
N LEU A 7 24.30 -9.41 -27.95
CA LEU A 7 24.02 -9.82 -29.33
C LEU A 7 23.42 -8.69 -30.20
N GLY A 8 23.29 -7.47 -29.68
CA GLY A 8 22.77 -6.32 -30.43
C GLY A 8 21.26 -6.34 -30.69
N ARG A 9 20.52 -7.30 -30.11
CA ARG A 9 19.06 -7.41 -30.25
C ARG A 9 18.31 -6.34 -29.45
N ILE A 10 18.92 -5.81 -28.39
CA ILE A 10 18.39 -4.70 -27.58
C ILE A 10 19.47 -3.62 -27.51
N LYS A 11 19.12 -2.40 -27.91
CA LYS A 11 19.98 -1.22 -27.76
C LYS A 11 19.45 -0.37 -26.61
N VAL A 12 20.27 -0.15 -25.59
CA VAL A 12 19.94 0.75 -24.48
C VAL A 12 20.10 2.19 -24.97
N ARG A 13 19.10 3.03 -24.69
CA ARG A 13 19.10 4.46 -25.00
C ARG A 13 18.91 5.25 -23.70
N PRO A 14 19.39 6.50 -23.63
CA PRO A 14 19.06 7.37 -22.51
C PRO A 14 17.60 7.81 -22.60
N ASP A 15 17.18 8.69 -21.70
CA ASP A 15 15.78 9.10 -21.61
C ASP A 15 15.28 9.79 -22.89
N VAL A 16 13.96 9.77 -23.09
CA VAL A 16 13.32 10.38 -24.26
C VAL A 16 13.17 11.88 -24.04
N ALA A 17 13.66 12.68 -24.97
CA ALA A 17 13.52 14.13 -24.97
C ALA A 17 12.24 14.60 -25.69
N ALA A 18 11.87 13.97 -26.81
CA ALA A 18 10.65 14.28 -27.56
C ALA A 18 10.27 13.19 -28.57
N PHE A 19 9.00 13.23 -28.98
CA PHE A 19 8.48 12.47 -30.11
C PHE A 19 8.18 13.42 -31.28
N GLU A 20 8.68 13.09 -32.47
CA GLU A 20 8.51 13.85 -33.73
C GLU A 20 7.98 12.91 -34.81
N GLY A 21 6.66 12.70 -34.81
CA GLY A 21 6.02 11.68 -35.65
C GLY A 21 6.51 10.28 -35.25
N LYS A 22 7.18 9.57 -36.16
CA LYS A 22 7.80 8.26 -35.89
C LYS A 22 9.19 8.35 -35.28
N THR A 23 9.78 9.54 -35.24
CA THR A 23 11.14 9.75 -34.75
C THR A 23 11.12 10.03 -33.26
N VAL A 24 11.88 9.27 -32.49
CA VAL A 24 12.14 9.53 -31.07
C VAL A 24 13.48 10.23 -30.95
N ARG A 25 13.51 11.40 -30.31
CA ARG A 25 14.74 12.11 -29.92
C ARG A 25 15.07 11.78 -28.48
N PHE A 26 16.31 11.39 -28.22
CA PHE A 26 16.83 11.10 -26.89
C PHE A 26 17.60 12.31 -26.33
N VAL A 27 17.80 12.34 -25.01
CA VAL A 27 18.45 13.45 -24.30
C VAL A 27 19.93 13.65 -24.70
N ASP A 28 20.59 12.63 -25.24
CA ASP A 28 21.95 12.72 -25.77
C ASP A 28 22.02 13.29 -27.21
N GLY A 29 20.88 13.72 -27.75
CA GLY A 29 20.75 14.22 -29.11
C GLY A 29 20.60 13.12 -30.18
N SER A 30 20.76 11.85 -29.82
CA SER A 30 20.55 10.74 -30.76
C SER A 30 19.07 10.61 -31.14
N ARG A 31 18.82 10.01 -32.31
CA ARG A 31 17.47 9.84 -32.86
C ARG A 31 17.29 8.43 -33.41
N GLY A 32 16.04 7.97 -33.47
CA GLY A 32 15.68 6.71 -34.12
C GLY A 32 14.20 6.67 -34.49
N GLU A 33 13.86 5.91 -35.52
CA GLU A 33 12.48 5.66 -35.91
C GLU A 33 11.96 4.38 -35.24
N TYR A 34 10.71 4.43 -34.77
CA TYR A 34 10.08 3.31 -34.08
C TYR A 34 8.61 3.18 -34.51
N ASP A 35 8.17 1.96 -34.78
CA ASP A 35 6.77 1.67 -35.13
C ASP A 35 5.88 1.44 -33.90
N LEU A 36 6.48 1.12 -32.74
CA LEU A 36 5.76 0.85 -31.49
C LEU A 36 6.51 1.43 -30.30
N ILE A 37 5.76 2.11 -29.42
CA ILE A 37 6.24 2.62 -28.13
C ILE A 37 5.45 1.91 -27.03
N ILE A 38 6.18 1.31 -26.07
CA ILE A 38 5.59 0.62 -24.92
C ILE A 38 5.98 1.39 -23.65
N TYR A 39 5.01 1.96 -22.95
CA TYR A 39 5.23 2.64 -21.68
C TYR A 39 5.27 1.63 -20.53
N ALA A 40 6.46 1.20 -20.16
CA ALA A 40 6.70 0.32 -19.02
C ALA A 40 7.08 1.11 -17.74
N THR A 41 6.42 2.26 -17.49
CA THR A 41 6.77 3.23 -16.42
C THR A 41 6.21 2.88 -15.03
N GLY A 42 5.60 1.71 -14.87
CA GLY A 42 5.00 1.24 -13.62
C GLY A 42 3.60 1.80 -13.35
N PHE A 43 3.12 1.64 -12.12
CA PHE A 43 1.74 1.93 -11.72
C PHE A 43 1.64 2.96 -10.58
N LYS A 44 0.47 3.58 -10.45
CA LYS A 44 0.08 4.41 -9.29
C LYS A 44 -0.93 3.64 -8.43
N VAL A 45 -0.86 3.84 -7.11
CA VAL A 45 -1.79 3.22 -6.15
C VAL A 45 -2.91 4.23 -5.84
N SER A 46 -4.17 3.83 -5.97
CA SER A 46 -5.33 4.64 -5.59
C SER A 46 -6.51 3.75 -5.19
N PHE A 47 -7.40 4.27 -4.34
CA PHE A 47 -8.61 3.59 -3.87
C PHE A 47 -9.84 4.47 -4.13
N PRO A 48 -10.30 4.60 -5.39
CA PRO A 48 -11.36 5.56 -5.74
C PRO A 48 -12.73 5.20 -5.17
N PHE A 49 -12.92 3.95 -4.73
CA PHE A 49 -14.12 3.49 -4.03
C PHE A 49 -14.11 3.81 -2.53
N LEU A 50 -12.96 4.23 -1.99
CA LEU A 50 -12.87 4.70 -0.61
C LEU A 50 -13.09 6.21 -0.56
N PRO A 51 -13.76 6.70 0.49
CA PRO A 51 -13.90 8.12 0.70
C PRO A 51 -12.56 8.84 0.83
N THR A 52 -12.52 10.07 0.32
CA THR A 52 -11.34 10.92 0.41
C THR A 52 -10.93 11.13 1.88
N GLY A 53 -9.65 10.95 2.17
CA GLY A 53 -9.10 11.12 3.51
C GLY A 53 -9.33 9.94 4.47
N LEU A 54 -10.07 8.89 4.06
CA LEU A 54 -10.23 7.68 4.87
C LEU A 54 -8.93 6.87 4.94
N VAL A 55 -8.30 6.67 3.77
CA VAL A 55 -6.98 6.05 3.62
C VAL A 55 -6.16 6.93 2.70
N GLU A 56 -5.09 7.52 3.22
CA GLU A 56 -4.20 8.37 2.44
C GLU A 56 -3.13 7.55 1.72
N VAL A 57 -2.78 7.98 0.51
CA VAL A 57 -1.65 7.44 -0.27
C VAL A 57 -0.70 8.59 -0.58
N LYS A 58 0.53 8.51 -0.07
CA LYS A 58 1.59 9.52 -0.29
C LYS A 58 2.72 8.87 -1.07
N ASP A 59 3.08 9.40 -2.23
CA ASP A 59 4.17 8.88 -3.07
C ASP A 59 4.11 7.35 -3.30
N ARG A 60 2.90 6.83 -3.58
CA ARG A 60 2.57 5.39 -3.75
C ARG A 60 2.60 4.55 -2.47
N ILE A 61 2.82 5.16 -1.31
CA ILE A 61 2.87 4.52 0.00
C ILE A 61 1.54 4.75 0.71
N VAL A 62 0.88 3.64 1.04
CA VAL A 62 -0.40 3.68 1.75
C VAL A 62 -0.15 3.95 3.24
N GLN A 63 -0.81 4.97 3.79
CA GLN A 63 -0.61 5.43 5.15
C GLN A 63 -1.44 4.58 6.13
N VAL A 64 -0.91 3.42 6.51
CA VAL A 64 -1.55 2.47 7.44
C VAL A 64 -0.56 1.97 8.49
N TYR A 65 -1.06 1.69 9.69
CA TYR A 65 -0.28 1.10 10.78
C TYR A 65 -0.28 -0.43 10.69
N GLY A 66 0.74 -1.11 11.22
CA GLY A 66 0.83 -2.57 11.20
C GLY A 66 0.77 -3.17 9.80
N HIS A 67 1.19 -2.41 8.79
CA HIS A 67 1.12 -2.73 7.35
C HIS A 67 -0.28 -2.93 6.75
N ALA A 68 -1.37 -2.75 7.51
CA ALA A 68 -2.72 -3.02 7.00
C ALA A 68 -3.86 -2.21 7.62
N PHE A 69 -3.65 -1.53 8.75
CA PHE A 69 -4.72 -0.98 9.58
C PHE A 69 -4.77 0.55 9.51
N PRO A 70 -5.82 1.15 8.92
CA PRO A 70 -6.11 2.58 9.07
C PRO A 70 -6.42 2.94 10.52
N ASP A 71 -6.09 4.17 10.94
CA ASP A 71 -6.33 4.66 12.30
C ASP A 71 -7.72 5.31 12.50
N LYS A 72 -8.38 5.72 11.41
CA LYS A 72 -9.68 6.42 11.49
C LYS A 72 -10.88 5.46 11.55
N VAL A 73 -10.76 4.27 10.96
CA VAL A 73 -11.89 3.35 10.74
C VAL A 73 -11.60 1.95 11.23
N LYS A 74 -12.64 1.32 11.78
CA LYS A 74 -12.61 -0.05 12.27
C LYS A 74 -13.10 -0.98 11.16
N ASN A 75 -12.59 -2.21 11.17
CA ASN A 75 -12.90 -3.29 10.24
C ASN A 75 -12.60 -3.01 8.75
N LEU A 76 -11.72 -2.05 8.46
CA LEU A 76 -11.09 -1.88 7.14
C LEU A 76 -9.64 -2.35 7.18
N TYR A 77 -9.23 -3.12 6.18
CA TYR A 77 -7.89 -3.70 6.09
C TYR A 77 -7.35 -3.53 4.67
N ILE A 78 -6.20 -2.86 4.53
CA ILE A 78 -5.55 -2.65 3.25
C ILE A 78 -4.39 -3.63 3.12
N VAL A 79 -4.55 -4.67 2.30
CA VAL A 79 -3.57 -5.74 2.13
C VAL A 79 -3.10 -5.76 0.67
N GLY A 80 -1.81 -6.01 0.45
CA GLY A 80 -1.24 -6.14 -0.91
C GLY A 80 -0.71 -4.86 -1.51
N TRP A 81 -0.69 -3.75 -0.77
CA TRP A 81 -0.14 -2.48 -1.25
C TRP A 81 1.40 -2.42 -1.22
N SER A 82 2.04 -3.24 -0.39
CA SER A 82 3.50 -3.28 -0.24
C SER A 82 4.17 -4.32 -1.14
N GLN A 83 5.44 -4.09 -1.47
CA GLN A 83 6.23 -4.90 -2.40
C GLN A 83 7.41 -5.57 -1.69
N PRO A 84 7.26 -6.84 -1.31
CA PRO A 84 8.36 -7.62 -0.78
C PRO A 84 9.29 -8.11 -1.87
N ARG A 85 10.59 -8.11 -1.55
CA ARG A 85 11.66 -8.46 -2.49
C ARG A 85 11.59 -9.89 -3.04
N ASN A 86 10.94 -10.81 -2.33
CA ASN A 86 10.85 -12.24 -2.66
C ASN A 86 9.43 -12.68 -3.06
N GLY A 87 8.53 -11.73 -3.34
CA GLY A 87 7.13 -12.00 -3.68
C GLY A 87 6.18 -12.05 -2.49
N PHE A 88 4.95 -11.58 -2.70
CA PHE A 88 3.99 -11.31 -1.63
C PHE A 88 3.46 -12.56 -0.92
N GLY A 89 3.37 -13.68 -1.63
CA GLY A 89 2.85 -14.94 -1.08
C GLY A 89 3.60 -15.46 0.15
N THR A 90 4.91 -15.20 0.23
CA THR A 90 5.75 -15.65 1.36
C THR A 90 5.44 -14.95 2.68
N ILE A 91 4.82 -13.77 2.62
CA ILE A 91 4.43 -12.96 3.79
C ILE A 91 2.93 -13.07 4.02
N LEU A 92 2.13 -13.04 2.95
CA LEU A 92 0.68 -13.10 3.06
C LEU A 92 0.20 -14.42 3.68
N THR A 93 0.79 -15.55 3.28
CA THR A 93 0.39 -16.88 3.79
C THR A 93 0.52 -16.98 5.32
N PRO A 94 1.67 -16.67 5.94
CA PRO A 94 1.77 -16.66 7.40
C PRO A 94 0.97 -15.51 8.05
N ALA A 95 0.79 -14.37 7.37
CA ALA A 95 0.00 -13.25 7.90
C ALA A 95 -1.52 -13.52 7.91
N ALA A 96 -2.04 -14.40 7.05
CA ALA A 96 -3.48 -14.67 6.94
C ALA A 96 -4.11 -15.09 8.28
N ASN A 97 -3.45 -15.99 9.01
CA ASN A 97 -3.89 -16.41 10.34
C ASN A 97 -3.84 -15.26 11.36
N LEU A 98 -2.86 -14.36 11.25
CA LEU A 98 -2.79 -13.17 12.10
C LEU A 98 -3.95 -12.22 11.80
N TYR A 99 -4.22 -11.94 10.53
CA TYR A 99 -5.35 -11.09 10.13
C TYR A 99 -6.68 -11.63 10.64
N ALA A 100 -6.94 -12.93 10.52
CA ALA A 100 -8.16 -13.53 11.04
C ALA A 100 -8.33 -13.33 12.57
N ARG A 101 -7.24 -13.46 13.34
CA ARG A 101 -7.26 -13.20 14.79
C ARG A 101 -7.46 -11.72 15.10
N VAL A 102 -6.83 -10.85 14.32
CA VAL A 102 -6.93 -9.40 14.46
C VAL A 102 -8.35 -8.92 14.13
N ILE A 103 -9.01 -9.50 13.12
CA ILE A 103 -10.41 -9.24 12.77
C ILE A 103 -11.31 -9.55 13.96
N LYS A 104 -11.21 -10.77 14.53
CA LYS A 104 -11.98 -11.14 15.73
C LYS A 104 -11.67 -10.24 16.92
N LEU A 105 -10.40 -9.88 17.11
CA LEU A 105 -9.99 -9.00 18.19
C LEU A 105 -10.60 -7.61 18.04
N GLN A 106 -10.76 -7.11 16.81
CA GLN A 106 -11.42 -5.81 16.64
C GLN A 106 -12.83 -5.82 17.18
N ASP A 107 -13.62 -6.88 17.05
CA ASP A 107 -14.99 -6.91 17.60
C ASP A 107 -15.04 -6.61 19.10
N GLU A 108 -13.98 -6.95 19.84
CA GLU A 108 -13.83 -6.69 21.27
C GLU A 108 -13.31 -5.28 21.61
N LEU A 109 -12.71 -4.57 20.64
CA LEU A 109 -12.05 -3.27 20.86
C LEU A 109 -12.95 -2.10 20.47
N GLU A 110 -12.93 -1.03 21.26
CA GLU A 110 -13.67 0.21 20.92
C GLU A 110 -12.98 0.99 19.78
N HIS A 111 -11.66 1.12 19.86
CA HIS A 111 -10.84 1.81 18.87
C HIS A 111 -10.38 0.89 17.74
N PRO A 112 -10.18 1.42 16.53
CA PRO A 112 -9.51 0.69 15.48
C PRO A 112 -8.07 0.39 15.89
N ILE A 113 -7.57 -0.78 15.50
CA ILE A 113 -6.22 -1.22 15.83
C ILE A 113 -5.17 -0.24 15.31
N GLY A 114 -5.40 0.39 14.15
CA GLY A 114 -4.49 1.43 13.66
C GLY A 114 -4.33 2.59 14.64
N ALA A 115 -5.41 3.03 15.31
CA ALA A 115 -5.33 4.07 16.33
C ALA A 115 -4.60 3.60 17.59
N ILE A 116 -4.80 2.35 17.99
CA ILE A 116 -4.09 1.76 19.14
C ILE A 116 -2.59 1.67 18.84
N LEU A 117 -2.21 1.23 17.64
CA LEU A 117 -0.81 1.15 17.20
C LEU A 117 -0.17 2.53 17.13
N LYS A 118 -0.86 3.52 16.57
CA LYS A 118 -0.45 4.93 16.59
C LYS A 118 -0.22 5.44 18.00
N TRP A 119 -1.16 5.17 18.91
CA TRP A 119 -1.06 5.56 20.32
C TRP A 119 0.08 4.83 21.06
N MET A 120 0.41 3.62 20.63
CA MET A 120 1.58 2.88 21.09
C MET A 120 2.90 3.41 20.53
N GLY A 121 2.87 4.42 19.64
CA GLY A 121 4.05 5.03 19.05
C GLY A 121 4.57 4.29 17.81
N GLU A 122 3.73 3.50 17.14
CA GLU A 122 4.10 2.96 15.83
C GLU A 122 4.07 4.06 14.78
N ASP A 123 5.12 4.12 13.94
CA ASP A 123 5.22 5.09 12.86
C ASP A 123 4.51 4.61 11.59
N LEU A 124 4.07 5.57 10.76
CA LEU A 124 3.58 5.28 9.42
C LEU A 124 4.72 4.77 8.52
N PRO A 125 4.41 3.93 7.52
CA PRO A 125 5.42 3.42 6.62
C PRO A 125 6.03 4.54 5.77
N THR A 126 7.35 4.48 5.62
CA THR A 126 8.14 5.41 4.78
C THR A 126 8.53 4.81 3.44
N SER A 127 8.26 3.52 3.23
CA SER A 127 8.59 2.81 2.00
C SER A 127 7.52 1.77 1.67
N TYR A 128 7.27 1.58 0.38
CA TYR A 128 6.44 0.48 -0.11
C TYR A 128 7.24 -0.83 -0.19
N LEU A 129 8.58 -0.78 -0.10
CA LEU A 129 9.42 -1.96 -0.09
C LEU A 129 9.43 -2.60 1.28
N LEU A 130 9.24 -3.92 1.30
CA LEU A 130 9.10 -4.67 2.54
C LEU A 130 10.17 -5.75 2.64
N ASP A 131 10.86 -5.80 3.78
CA ASP A 131 11.87 -6.83 4.05
C ASP A 131 11.18 -8.13 4.51
N PRO A 132 11.29 -9.23 3.74
CA PRO A 132 10.53 -10.44 4.06
C PRO A 132 10.95 -11.10 5.37
N GLY A 133 12.24 -11.00 5.73
CA GLY A 133 12.77 -11.59 6.96
C GLY A 133 12.27 -10.85 8.19
N LYS A 134 12.34 -9.52 8.17
CA LYS A 134 11.81 -8.63 9.20
C LYS A 134 10.32 -8.83 9.36
N SER A 135 9.56 -8.83 8.27
CA SER A 135 8.09 -8.96 8.33
C SER A 135 7.63 -10.33 8.83
N ARG A 136 8.34 -11.42 8.52
CA ARG A 136 8.03 -12.72 9.15
C ARG A 136 8.25 -12.70 10.67
N ARG A 137 9.31 -12.05 11.16
CA ARG A 137 9.55 -11.88 12.60
C ARG A 137 8.49 -11.00 13.23
N GLU A 138 8.09 -9.92 12.56
CA GLU A 138 6.99 -9.04 12.99
C GLU A 138 5.68 -9.82 13.10
N ILE A 139 5.28 -10.57 12.06
CA ILE A 139 4.07 -11.42 12.09
C ILE A 139 4.09 -12.38 13.29
N TRP A 140 5.21 -13.06 13.50
CA TRP A 140 5.37 -13.98 14.64
C TRP A 140 5.26 -13.26 15.99
N ARG A 141 5.91 -12.10 16.15
CA ARG A 141 5.80 -11.27 17.35
C ARG A 141 4.37 -10.75 17.56
N SER A 142 3.71 -10.33 16.50
CA SER A 142 2.33 -9.83 16.55
C SER A 142 1.37 -10.89 17.06
N HIS A 143 1.54 -12.16 16.69
CA HIS A 143 0.75 -13.25 17.27
C HIS A 143 0.88 -13.33 18.80
N LEU A 144 2.08 -13.14 19.33
CA LEU A 144 2.34 -13.16 20.78
C LEU A 144 1.80 -11.91 21.48
N LEU A 145 1.79 -10.77 20.80
CA LEU A 145 1.40 -9.48 21.36
C LEU A 145 -0.11 -9.20 21.29
N LEU A 146 -0.94 -10.07 20.69
CA LEU A 146 -2.40 -9.86 20.62
C LEU A 146 -3.07 -9.63 22.00
N PRO A 147 -2.77 -10.39 23.07
CA PRO A 147 -3.36 -10.13 24.39
C PRO A 147 -2.92 -8.78 24.96
N TYR A 148 -1.68 -8.37 24.68
CA TYR A 148 -1.15 -7.07 25.09
C TYR A 148 -1.83 -5.93 24.34
N LEU A 149 -2.05 -6.07 23.03
CA LEU A 149 -2.82 -5.13 22.21
C LEU A 149 -4.25 -4.98 22.74
N ARG A 150 -4.90 -6.10 23.11
CA ARG A 150 -6.23 -6.07 23.75
C ARG A 150 -6.23 -5.22 25.02
N TRP A 151 -5.30 -5.51 25.92
CA TRP A 151 -5.16 -4.78 27.17
C TRP A 151 -4.89 -3.28 26.95
N ARG A 152 -4.00 -2.93 26.02
CA ARG A 152 -3.72 -1.54 25.65
C ARG A 152 -4.93 -0.84 25.05
N GLY A 153 -5.66 -1.48 24.17
CA GLY A 153 -6.87 -0.93 23.56
C GLY A 153 -7.95 -0.61 24.58
N ASN A 154 -8.19 -1.51 25.54
CA ASN A 154 -9.14 -1.26 26.63
C ASN A 154 -8.70 -0.10 27.52
N ARG A 155 -7.39 0.05 27.77
CA ARG A 155 -6.87 1.22 28.52
C ARG A 155 -7.02 2.52 27.74
N MET A 156 -6.86 2.49 26.42
CA MET A 156 -7.08 3.66 25.57
C MET A 156 -8.55 4.07 25.61
N ALA A 157 -9.47 3.13 25.47
CA ALA A 157 -10.92 3.37 25.54
C ALA A 157 -11.36 4.08 26.83
N VAL A 158 -10.77 3.71 27.97
CA VAL A 158 -11.05 4.37 29.25
C VAL A 158 -10.51 5.81 29.30
N LYS A 159 -9.39 6.10 28.63
CA LYS A 159 -8.76 7.43 28.64
C LYS A 159 -9.36 8.38 27.62
N GLU A 160 -9.65 7.88 26.42
CA GLU A 160 -10.07 8.65 25.26
C GLU A 160 -11.22 7.89 24.58
N PRO A 161 -12.48 8.08 25.02
CA PRO A 161 -13.63 7.41 24.42
C PRO A 161 -13.78 7.75 22.93
N ARG A 162 -14.17 6.78 22.10
CA ARG A 162 -14.22 7.01 20.66
C ARG A 162 -15.49 7.76 20.25
N GLU A 163 -15.31 8.86 19.53
CA GLU A 163 -16.40 9.46 18.77
C GLU A 163 -16.73 8.57 17.55
N ARG A 164 -17.96 8.02 17.52
CA ARG A 164 -18.37 7.14 16.43
C ARG A 164 -18.58 7.96 15.18
N ILE A 165 -17.99 7.53 14.07
CA ILE A 165 -18.39 8.00 12.74
C ILE A 165 -19.86 7.62 12.57
N ALA A 166 -20.71 8.61 12.32
CA ALA A 166 -22.14 8.41 12.12
C ALA A 166 -22.37 7.44 10.94
N PRO A 167 -23.25 6.42 11.07
CA PRO A 167 -23.50 5.44 10.01
C PRO A 167 -24.06 6.06 8.73
N ASP A 168 -24.65 7.24 8.86
CA ASP A 168 -25.27 8.11 7.87
C ASP A 168 -24.31 9.12 7.21
N ALA A 169 -23.02 9.09 7.58
CA ALA A 169 -21.96 9.60 6.70
C ALA A 169 -21.79 8.64 5.51
N CYS A 170 -22.86 8.49 4.72
CA CYS A 170 -22.78 8.04 3.34
C CYS A 170 -21.85 9.03 2.65
N PHE A 171 -20.59 8.64 2.52
CA PHE A 171 -19.67 9.34 1.65
C PHE A 171 -20.28 9.27 0.25
N ASP A 172 -20.69 10.42 -0.28
CA ASP A 172 -21.23 10.54 -1.63
C ASP A 172 -20.18 10.01 -2.61
N TYR A 173 -20.34 8.75 -2.98
CA TYR A 173 -19.52 8.11 -3.99
C TYR A 173 -20.05 8.55 -5.35
N ASP A 174 -19.36 9.51 -5.98
CA ASP A 174 -19.60 9.84 -7.38
C ASP A 174 -18.78 8.88 -8.27
N PRO A 175 -19.40 7.91 -8.95
CA PRO A 175 -18.70 6.99 -9.85
C PRO A 175 -18.03 7.69 -11.04
N ARG A 176 -18.36 8.96 -11.33
CA ARG A 176 -17.74 9.76 -12.39
C ARG A 176 -16.46 10.46 -11.95
N SER A 177 -16.20 10.53 -10.65
CA SER A 177 -14.98 11.13 -10.09
C SER A 177 -13.77 10.18 -10.06
N ALA A 178 -14.02 8.88 -10.24
CA ALA A 178 -12.95 7.88 -10.35
C ALA A 178 -12.21 8.08 -11.69
N PRO A 179 -10.88 8.27 -11.70
CA PRO A 179 -10.14 8.27 -12.95
C PRO A 179 -10.29 6.88 -13.59
N PHE A 180 -11.04 6.80 -14.68
CA PHE A 180 -11.04 5.66 -15.59
C PHE A 180 -9.61 5.50 -16.11
N THR A 181 -8.81 4.71 -15.41
CA THR A 181 -7.49 4.32 -15.88
C THR A 181 -7.69 3.03 -16.63
N VAL A 182 -7.99 3.17 -17.93
CA VAL A 182 -7.91 2.06 -18.89
C VAL A 182 -6.44 1.63 -18.95
N PHE A 183 -6.24 0.31 -18.92
CA PHE A 183 -5.00 -0.45 -18.79
C PHE A 183 -3.79 0.08 -19.56
#